data_AF-S6W649-F1
#
_entry.id   AF-S6W649-F1
#
_cell.length_a   1.000
_cell.length_b   1.000
_cell.length_c   1.000
_cell.angle_alpha   90.00
_cell.angle_beta   90.00
_cell.angle_gamma   90.00
#
_symmetry.space_group_name_H-M   'P 1'
#
loop_
_entity.id
_entity.type
_entity.pdbx_description
1 polymer ?
#
loop_
_entity_poly.entity_id
_entity_poly.type
_entity_poly.pdbx_seq_one_letter_code
_entity_poly.pdbx_strand_id
1 'polypeptide(L)' 'MAYDLSQPEPMLRLIQGDVGSGKTVVAALAALQALEAGYQVALMAPTEILAEQHYINFQRWLEPLGVGVAWL' A
#
# COMPACT_ATOMS: atom_id res chain seq x y z
N MET A 1 12.30 3.32 2.96
CA MET A 1 10.86 3.61 3.18
C MET A 1 10.53 3.64 4.65
N ALA A 2 10.74 2.57 5.41
CA ALA A 2 10.48 2.55 6.85
C ALA A 2 11.15 3.69 7.63
N TYR A 3 12.43 3.98 7.34
CA TYR A 3 13.13 5.14 7.91
C TYR A 3 12.41 6.46 7.62
N ASP A 4 11.99 6.66 6.37
CA ASP A 4 11.38 7.91 5.90
C ASP A 4 9.96 8.09 6.45
N LEU A 5 9.19 7.01 6.53
CA LEU A 5 7.85 6.99 7.13
C LEU A 5 7.89 7.28 8.64
N SER A 6 9.02 7.00 9.30
CA SER A 6 9.21 7.27 10.73
C SER A 6 9.69 8.69 11.07
N GLN A 7 10.00 9.50 10.06
CA GLN A 7 10.42 10.89 10.28
C GLN A 7 9.21 11.79 10.57
N PRO A 8 9.40 12.90 11.31
CA PRO A 8 8.32 13.87 11.54
C PRO A 8 7.88 14.60 10.26
N GLU A 9 8.74 14.64 9.24
CA GLU A 9 8.40 15.23 7.94
C GLU A 9 7.60 14.27 7.05
N PRO A 10 6.65 14.77 6.22
CA PRO A 10 5.91 13.93 5.29
C PRO A 10 6.81 13.19 4.29
N MET A 11 6.60 11.88 4.15
CA MET A 11 7.27 11.06 3.13
C MET A 11 6.75 11.41 1.72
N LEU A 12 7.61 11.95 0.87
CA LEU A 12 7.35 12.15 -0.57
C LEU A 12 8.37 11.38 -1.41
N ARG A 13 8.01 10.14 -1.79
CA ARG A 13 8.91 9.24 -2.52
C ARG A 13 8.27 8.74 -3.80
N LEU A 14 9.06 8.71 -4.86
CA LEU A 14 8.72 8.07 -6.12
C LEU A 14 9.43 6.71 -6.21
N ILE A 15 8.66 5.63 -6.23
CA ILE A 15 9.20 4.28 -6.45
C ILE A 15 9.25 4.05 -7.96
N GLN A 16 10.46 3.93 -8.50
CA GLN A 16 10.70 3.63 -9.92
C GLN A 16 11.14 2.17 -10.09
N GLY A 17 10.70 1.54 -11.16
CA GLY A 17 11.08 0.18 -11.51
C GLY A 17 10.20 -0.38 -12.62
N ASP A 18 10.70 -1.37 -13.35
CA ASP A 18 10.00 -1.97 -14.48
C ASP A 18 8.71 -2.70 -14.06
N VAL A 19 7.85 -3.05 -15.01
CA VAL A 19 6.69 -3.91 -14.74
C VAL A 19 7.17 -5.23 -14.16
N GLY A 20 6.53 -5.70 -13.07
CA GLY A 20 6.94 -6.92 -12.37
C GLY A 20 8.05 -6.76 -11.33
N SER A 21 8.68 -5.59 -11.20
CA SER A 21 9.74 -5.33 -10.20
C SER A 21 9.28 -5.28 -8.72
N GLY A 22 8.02 -5.60 -8.43
CA GLY A 22 7.53 -5.68 -7.04
C GLY A 22 7.12 -4.36 -6.39
N LYS A 23 6.93 -3.28 -7.14
CA LYS A 23 6.49 -1.96 -6.61
C LYS A 23 5.24 -2.05 -5.73
N THR A 24 4.28 -2.89 -6.10
CA THR A 24 3.05 -3.12 -5.34
C THR A 24 3.31 -3.74 -3.96
N VAL A 25 4.29 -4.64 -3.85
CA VAL A 25 4.69 -5.24 -2.57
C VAL A 25 5.31 -4.18 -1.66
N VAL A 26 6.13 -3.31 -2.23
CA VAL A 26 6.71 -2.17 -1.50
C VAL A 26 5.62 -1.25 -0.95
N ALA A 27 4.57 -0.97 -1.73
CA ALA A 27 3.41 -0.21 -1.27
C ALA A 27 2.65 -0.93 -0.14
N ALA A 28 2.45 -2.25 -0.24
CA ALA A 28 1.80 -3.04 0.81
C ALA A 28 2.59 -3.04 2.14
N LEU A 29 3.92 -3.12 2.09
CA LEU A 29 4.77 -3.04 3.28
C LEU A 29 4.70 -1.65 3.94
N ALA A 30 4.69 -0.57 3.15
CA ALA A 30 4.50 0.77 3.68
C ALA A 30 3.10 0.94 4.30
N ALA A 31 2.06 0.35 3.68
CA ALA A 31 0.72 0.36 4.21
C ALA A 31 0.62 -0.35 5.57
N LEU A 32 1.20 -1.54 5.67
CA LEU A 32 1.24 -2.31 6.93
C LEU A 32 1.90 -1.54 8.07
N GLN A 33 3.00 -0.83 7.78
CA GLN A 33 3.68 -0.03 8.80
C GLN A 33 2.81 1.12 9.30
N ALA A 34 2.06 1.78 8.42
CA ALA A 34 1.11 2.82 8.82
C ALA A 34 -0.08 2.25 9.61
N LEU A 35 -0.60 1.09 9.20
CA LEU A 35 -1.69 0.38 9.89
C LEU A 35 -1.28 -0.08 11.30
N GLU A 36 -0.07 -0.61 11.46
CA GLU A 36 0.48 -1.01 12.76
C GLU A 36 0.62 0.18 13.72
N ALA A 37 0.91 1.37 13.18
CA ALA A 37 0.93 2.62 13.94
C ALA A 37 -0.48 3.21 14.20
N GLY A 38 -1.56 2.53 13.82
CA GLY A 38 -2.94 2.92 14.10
C GLY A 38 -3.57 3.89 13.10
N TYR A 39 -2.93 4.09 11.94
CA TYR A 39 -3.44 4.98 10.89
C TYR A 39 -4.21 4.20 9.81
N GLN A 40 -4.95 4.94 8.97
CA GLN A 40 -5.58 4.39 7.77
C GLN A 40 -4.72 4.67 6.53
N VAL A 41 -4.85 3.81 5.52
CA VAL A 41 -4.09 3.91 4.27
C VAL A 41 -5.06 3.98 3.09
N ALA A 42 -4.80 4.91 2.17
CA ALA A 42 -5.48 4.99 0.89
C ALA A 42 -4.51 4.60 -0.23
N LEU A 43 -4.95 3.69 -1.10
CA LEU A 43 -4.26 3.33 -2.33
C LEU A 43 -5.08 3.86 -3.51
N MET A 44 -4.45 4.66 -4.37
CA MET A 44 -5.11 5.23 -5.55
C MET A 44 -4.59 4.58 -6.84
N ALA A 45 -5.49 4.36 -7.79
CA ALA A 45 -5.18 3.85 -9.11
C ALA A 45 -5.86 4.72 -10.18
N PRO A 46 -5.30 4.85 -11.39
CA PRO A 46 -5.81 5.78 -12.41
C PRO A 46 -7.04 5.25 -13.16
N THR A 47 -7.38 3.97 -13.00
CA THR A 47 -8.53 3.34 -13.66
C THR A 47 -9.19 2.34 -12.71
N GLU A 48 -10.47 2.10 -12.92
CA GLU A 48 -11.28 1.14 -12.15
C GLU A 48 -10.68 -0.28 -12.21
N ILE A 49 -10.26 -0.73 -13.39
CA ILE A 49 -9.66 -2.06 -13.58
C ILE A 49 -8.38 -2.22 -12.74
N LEU A 50 -7.54 -1.18 -12.66
CA LEU A 50 -6.34 -1.25 -11.81
C LEU A 50 -6.69 -1.18 -10.32
N ALA A 51 -7.71 -0.41 -9.94
CA ALA A 51 -8.20 -0.36 -8.57
C ALA A 51 -8.71 -1.74 -8.12
N GLU A 52 -9.50 -2.42 -8.96
CA GLU A 52 -10.00 -3.78 -8.71
C GLU A 52 -8.84 -4.78 -8.55
N GLN A 53 -7.85 -4.73 -9.44
CA GLN A 53 -6.67 -5.59 -9.35
C GLN A 53 -5.89 -5.36 -8.05
N HIS A 54 -5.75 -4.11 -7.62
CA HIS A 54 -5.12 -3.81 -6.35
C HIS A 54 -5.97 -4.28 -5.17
N TYR A 55 -7.28 -4.07 -5.21
CA TYR A 55 -8.22 -4.52 -4.19
C TYR A 55 -8.13 -6.04 -3.97
N ILE A 56 -8.22 -6.84 -5.03
CA ILE A 56 -8.14 -8.31 -4.95
C ILE A 56 -6.78 -8.76 -4.38
N ASN A 57 -5.68 -8.18 -4.85
CA ASN A 57 -4.34 -8.53 -4.38
C ASN A 57 -4.14 -8.17 -2.90
N PHE A 58 -4.54 -6.96 -2.51
CA PHE A 58 -4.41 -6.49 -1.13
C PHE A 58 -5.31 -7.27 -0.20
N GLN A 59 -6.58 -7.52 -0.57
CA GLN A 59 -7.47 -8.35 0.23
C GLN A 59 -6.87 -9.74 0.47
N ARG A 60 -6.39 -10.40 -0.59
CA ARG A 60 -5.75 -11.72 -0.47
C ARG A 60 -4.53 -11.72 0.45
N TRP A 61 -3.73 -10.67 0.45
CA TRP A 61 -2.52 -10.57 1.28
C TRP A 61 -2.80 -10.15 2.71
N LEU A 62 -3.80 -9.30 2.93
CA LEU A 62 -4.04 -8.61 4.21
C LEU A 62 -5.14 -9.25 5.06
N GLU A 63 -6.09 -9.96 4.44
CA GLU A 63 -7.16 -10.68 5.16
C GLU A 63 -6.62 -11.70 6.18
N PRO A 64 -5.57 -12.51 5.88
CA PRO A 64 -4.98 -13.42 6.87
C PRO A 64 -4.35 -12.71 8.09
N LEU A 65 -4.07 -11.42 7.95
CA LEU A 65 -3.52 -10.57 9.02
C LEU A 65 -4.63 -9.86 9.82
N GLY A 66 -5.91 -10.10 9.49
CA GLY A 66 -7.05 -9.45 10.12
C GLY A 66 -7.26 -8.00 9.68
N VAL A 67 -6.64 -7.58 8.57
CA VAL A 67 -6.74 -6.21 8.04
C VAL A 67 -7.82 -6.17 6.95
N GLY A 68 -8.87 -5.40 7.20
CA GLY A 68 -9.94 -5.16 6.24
C GLY A 68 -9.52 -4.20 5.14
N VAL A 69 -9.84 -4.53 3.88
CA VAL A 69 -9.64 -3.67 2.71
C VAL A 69 -11.02 -3.28 2.17
N ALA A 70 -11.23 -1.99 1.94
CA ALA A 70 -12.48 -1.45 1.39
C ALA A 70 -12.22 -0.74 0.06
N TRP A 71 -13.25 -0.70 -0.79
CA TRP A 71 -13.28 0.05 -2.04
C TRP A 71 -14.27 1.20 -1.88
N LEU A 72 -13.82 2.44 -2.17
CA LEU A 72 -14.60 3.67 -2.20
C LEU A 72 -14.85 4.19 -3.61
#